data_AF-A0A1J7C085-F1
#
_entry.id   AF-A0A1J7C085-F1
#
_cell.length_a   1.000
_cell.length_b   1.000
_cell.length_c   1.000
_cell.angle_alpha   90.00
_cell.angle_beta   90.00
_cell.angle_gamma   90.00
#
_symmetry.space_group_name_H-M   'P 1'
#
loop_
_entity.id
_entity.type
_entity.pdbx_description
1 polymer ?
#
loop_
_entity_poly.entity_id
_entity_poly.type
_entity_poly.pdbx_seq_one_letter_code
_entity_poly.pdbx_strand_id
1 'polypeptide(L)'
;MREGARRGGPASAASRAALAHYIQALADAGWAKSAMAEPLGVTRQEVHRLSRQAEALPRPATLPAVPALPAKPTTSARTARRESPKITASEAKRLRELAPLATKVRGVTAEHDPARTASVEYSVLLAELWKRGVSRQELARITGQAPATIRARLARHGHINRGASERPYKGKQAEFAKRREYCKFGHEFTPENTYEYRRPDGRVARTCRACHARRQREHAHSVRATTGRRTPRPAGRTAQPARQTVCKRGHRMTPENTYEYTQKSGKIARTCRQCKVLRQRAYEQRHGITSHH
;
A
#
# COMPACT_ATOMS: atom_id res chain seq x y z
N MET A 1 -19.14 10.34 25.30
CA MET A 1 -19.02 11.39 26.34
C MET A 1 -17.70 12.17 26.25
N ARG A 2 -17.44 12.91 25.17
CA ARG A 2 -16.28 13.83 25.04
C ARG A 2 -16.62 15.10 24.24
N GLU A 3 -17.85 15.59 24.37
CA GLU A 3 -18.37 16.73 23.59
C GLU A 3 -18.67 17.99 24.42
N GLY A 4 -18.47 17.96 25.74
CA GLY A 4 -18.86 19.07 26.63
C GLY A 4 -17.85 20.20 26.86
N ALA A 5 -16.62 20.14 26.33
CA ALA A 5 -15.51 20.99 26.80
C ALA A 5 -14.98 22.04 25.80
N ARG A 6 -15.81 22.56 24.88
CA ARG A 6 -15.36 23.52 23.85
C ARG A 6 -16.04 24.90 23.85
N ARG A 7 -16.60 25.34 24.98
CA ARG A 7 -16.99 26.74 25.16
C ARG A 7 -16.19 27.37 26.30
N GLY A 8 -14.88 27.45 26.12
CA GLY A 8 -14.05 28.29 26.98
C GLY A 8 -14.39 29.76 26.71
N GLY A 9 -15.04 30.43 27.66
CA GLY A 9 -15.28 31.88 27.59
C GLY A 9 -13.99 32.70 27.61
N PRO A 10 -14.05 34.05 27.58
CA PRO A 10 -12.87 34.92 27.60
C PRO A 10 -11.94 34.67 28.79
N ALA A 11 -12.48 34.25 29.94
CA ALA A 11 -11.70 33.79 31.10
C ALA A 11 -10.74 32.63 30.75
N SER A 12 -11.10 31.76 29.79
CA SER A 12 -10.23 30.68 29.33
C SER A 12 -9.09 31.13 28.41
N ALA A 13 -9.22 32.30 27.75
CA ALA A 13 -8.16 32.84 26.90
C ALA A 13 -7.07 33.48 27.76
N ALA A 14 -7.46 34.30 28.74
CA ALA A 14 -6.53 34.90 29.70
C ALA A 14 -5.78 33.83 30.51
N SER A 15 -6.48 32.81 31.05
CA SER A 15 -5.83 31.72 31.78
C SER A 15 -4.88 30.91 30.91
N ARG A 16 -5.20 30.69 29.63
CA ARG A 16 -4.28 30.02 28.70
C ARG A 16 -3.03 30.86 28.40
N ALA A 17 -3.19 32.17 28.22
CA ALA A 17 -2.06 33.08 28.04
C ALA A 17 -1.15 33.11 29.28
N ALA A 18 -1.74 33.21 30.47
CA ALA A 18 -1.01 33.17 31.73
C ALA A 18 -0.22 31.86 31.89
N LEU A 19 -0.85 30.71 31.61
CA LEU A 19 -0.17 29.41 31.66
C LEU A 19 0.98 29.32 30.65
N ALA A 20 0.76 29.77 29.40
CA ALA A 20 1.80 29.76 28.37
C ALA A 20 3.03 30.60 28.77
N HIS A 21 2.79 31.83 29.24
CA HIS A 21 3.85 32.72 29.74
C HIS A 21 4.56 32.18 30.98
N TYR A 22 3.84 31.53 31.90
CA TYR A 22 4.46 30.89 33.06
C TYR A 22 5.34 29.69 32.68
N ILE A 23 4.89 28.86 31.73
CA ILE A 23 5.70 27.76 31.18
C ILE A 23 6.95 28.29 30.48
N GLN A 24 6.85 29.41 29.74
CA GLN A 24 8.01 30.05 29.13
C GLN A 24 9.00 30.54 30.20
N ALA A 25 8.53 31.20 31.25
CA ALA A 25 9.37 31.67 32.35
C ALA A 25 10.09 30.51 33.08
N LEU A 26 9.41 29.38 33.29
CA LEU A 26 10.04 28.16 33.81
C LEU A 26 11.14 27.63 32.86
N ALA A 27 10.88 27.61 31.55
CA ALA A 27 11.86 27.18 30.55
C ALA A 27 13.10 28.09 30.54
N ASP A 28 12.91 29.40 30.63
CA ASP A 28 13.99 30.41 30.68
C ASP A 28 14.81 30.27 31.96
N ALA A 29 14.19 29.87 33.07
CA ALA A 29 14.86 29.52 34.33
C ALA A 29 15.58 28.14 34.29
N GLY A 30 15.58 27.46 33.13
CA GLY A 30 16.31 26.21 32.92
C GLY A 30 15.56 24.94 33.33
N TRP A 31 14.25 25.03 33.61
CA TRP A 31 13.47 23.85 33.97
C TRP A 31 13.37 22.86 32.79
N ALA A 32 13.61 21.58 33.08
CA ALA A 32 13.43 20.54 32.10
C ALA A 32 11.94 20.40 31.73
N LYS A 33 11.62 20.33 30.43
CA LYS A 33 10.24 20.13 29.94
C LYS A 33 9.54 18.91 30.57
N SER A 34 10.30 17.88 30.94
CA SER A 34 9.78 16.72 31.66
C SER A 34 9.30 17.05 33.07
N ALA A 35 10.05 17.89 33.80
CA ALA A 35 9.72 18.30 35.16
C ALA A 35 8.48 19.22 35.19
N MET A 36 8.22 19.96 34.12
CA MET A 36 6.98 20.73 33.95
C MET A 36 5.77 19.87 33.56
N ALA A 37 5.98 18.88 32.67
CA ALA A 37 4.92 18.08 32.08
C ALA A 37 4.16 17.21 33.10
N GLU A 38 4.91 16.58 34.02
CA GLU A 38 4.38 15.66 35.03
C GLU A 38 3.36 16.31 35.99
N PRO A 39 3.69 17.41 36.71
CA PRO A 39 2.73 18.05 37.62
C PRO A 39 1.55 18.70 36.89
N LEU A 40 1.73 19.10 35.63
CA LEU A 40 0.65 19.67 34.80
C LEU A 40 -0.26 18.60 34.17
N GLY A 41 0.09 17.31 34.24
CA GLY A 41 -0.67 16.23 33.60
C GLY A 41 -0.70 16.33 32.07
N VAL A 42 0.31 16.96 31.45
CA VAL A 42 0.40 17.14 29.99
C VAL A 42 1.63 16.45 29.41
N THR A 43 1.72 16.35 28.09
CA THR A 43 2.90 15.76 27.43
C THR A 43 4.04 16.77 27.30
N ARG A 44 5.30 16.29 27.18
CA ARG A 44 6.46 17.16 26.90
C ARG A 44 6.30 17.99 25.62
N GLN A 45 5.63 17.43 24.62
CA GLN A 45 5.35 18.11 23.35
C GLN A 45 4.34 19.24 23.56
N GLU A 46 3.35 19.04 24.43
CA GLU A 46 2.39 20.07 24.79
C GLU A 46 3.04 21.23 25.54
N VAL A 47 3.92 20.94 26.51
CA VAL A 47 4.73 21.98 27.18
C VAL A 47 5.53 22.79 26.17
N HIS A 48 6.17 22.12 25.20
CA HIS A 48 6.91 22.82 24.14
C HIS A 48 6.00 23.69 23.27
N ARG A 49 4.81 23.19 22.91
CA ARG A 49 3.81 23.93 22.14
C ARG A 49 3.36 25.19 22.90
N LEU A 50 3.05 25.06 24.19
CA LEU A 50 2.60 26.17 25.04
C LEU A 50 3.70 27.23 25.24
N SER A 51 4.96 26.82 25.47
CA SER A 51 6.09 27.76 25.56
C SER A 51 6.24 28.58 24.27
N ARG A 52 6.21 27.94 23.10
CA ARG A 52 6.25 28.67 21.81
C ARG A 52 5.04 29.57 21.57
N GLN A 53 3.87 29.22 22.11
CA GLN A 53 2.67 30.04 21.98
C GLN A 53 2.73 31.31 22.84
N ALA A 54 3.55 31.35 23.88
CA ALA A 54 3.68 32.52 24.75
C ALA A 54 4.10 33.78 23.96
N GLU A 55 4.97 33.63 22.95
CA GLU A 55 5.42 34.73 22.09
C GLU A 55 4.28 35.41 21.31
N ALA A 56 3.23 34.65 20.96
CA ALA A 56 2.11 35.15 20.18
C ALA A 56 0.91 35.61 21.03
N LEU A 57 0.95 35.39 22.36
CA LEU A 57 -0.14 35.72 23.28
C LEU A 57 0.18 36.99 24.07
N PRO A 58 -0.83 37.83 24.38
CA PRO A 58 -0.63 39.02 25.21
C PRO A 58 0.03 38.65 26.54
N ARG A 59 1.07 39.39 26.95
CA ARG A 59 1.75 39.18 28.22
C ARG A 59 0.82 39.57 29.38
N PRO A 60 0.55 38.67 30.34
CA PRO A 60 -0.27 39.02 31.50
C PRO A 60 0.45 40.06 32.38
N ALA A 61 -0.32 40.89 33.07
CA ALA A 61 0.21 41.96 33.93
C ALA A 61 1.06 41.41 35.08
N THR A 62 0.68 40.25 35.62
CA THR A 62 1.40 39.57 36.70
C THR A 62 1.56 38.09 36.38
N LEU A 63 2.74 37.55 36.68
CA LEU A 63 3.04 36.12 36.62
C LEU A 63 3.40 35.62 38.03
N PRO A 64 3.07 34.38 38.38
CA PRO A 64 3.57 33.76 39.59
C PRO A 64 5.11 33.73 39.60
N ALA A 65 5.71 33.82 40.79
CA ALA A 65 7.16 33.71 40.95
C ALA A 65 7.64 32.33 40.49
N VAL A 66 8.72 32.30 39.70
CA VAL A 66 9.30 31.05 39.21
C VAL A 66 10.04 30.35 40.35
N PRO A 67 9.71 29.08 40.69
CA PRO A 67 10.44 28.35 41.73
C PRO A 67 11.89 28.11 41.33
N ALA A 68 12.78 28.07 42.33
CA ALA A 68 14.19 27.76 42.13
C ALA A 68 14.35 26.37 41.48
N LEU A 69 15.27 26.28 40.52
CA LEU A 69 15.53 25.04 39.80
C LEU A 69 15.95 23.94 40.80
N PRO A 70 15.32 22.75 40.79
CA PRO A 70 15.78 21.65 41.62
C PRO A 70 17.22 21.34 41.25
N ALA A 71 18.07 21.12 42.26
CA ALA A 71 19.46 20.73 42.04
C ALA A 71 19.47 19.54 41.07
N LYS A 72 20.18 19.68 39.93
CA LYS A 72 20.30 18.59 38.96
C LYS A 72 20.79 17.37 39.73
N PRO A 73 20.09 16.22 39.68
CA PRO A 73 20.60 15.02 40.30
C PRO A 73 22.00 14.83 39.72
N THR A 74 23.02 14.82 40.59
CA THR A 74 24.40 14.55 40.20
C THR A 74 24.33 13.28 39.37
N THR A 75 24.65 13.40 38.09
CA THR A 75 24.52 12.31 37.12
C THR A 75 25.08 11.05 37.74
N SER A 76 24.19 10.13 38.13
CA SER A 76 24.61 8.94 38.87
C SER A 76 25.75 8.31 38.09
N ALA A 77 26.84 7.98 38.77
CA ALA A 77 28.07 7.43 38.20
C ALA A 77 27.74 6.60 36.95
N ARG A 78 28.24 7.03 35.78
CA ARG A 78 28.04 6.29 34.51
C ARG A 78 28.34 4.84 34.81
N THR A 79 27.33 3.99 34.75
CA THR A 79 27.49 2.57 35.02
C THR A 79 28.66 2.09 34.19
N ALA A 80 29.65 1.48 34.85
CA ALA A 80 30.86 1.02 34.21
C ALA A 80 30.47 0.27 32.93
N ARG A 81 31.02 0.72 31.80
CA ARG A 81 30.62 0.21 30.48
C ARG A 81 30.96 -1.26 30.45
N ARG A 82 29.94 -2.13 30.45
CA ARG A 82 30.14 -3.59 30.41
C ARG A 82 31.08 -3.92 29.26
N GLU A 83 32.11 -4.70 29.55
CA GLU A 83 33.03 -5.18 28.52
C GLU A 83 32.24 -5.93 27.46
N SER A 84 32.33 -5.44 26.22
CA SER A 84 31.63 -6.08 25.11
C SER A 84 32.42 -7.31 24.69
N PRO A 85 31.78 -8.48 24.53
CA PRO A 85 32.45 -9.69 24.07
C PRO A 85 33.13 -9.43 22.72
N LYS A 86 34.39 -9.85 22.62
CA LYS A 86 35.19 -9.67 21.40
C LYS A 86 34.84 -10.75 20.38
N ILE A 87 34.73 -10.34 19.12
CA ILE A 87 34.58 -11.22 17.96
C ILE A 87 35.98 -11.64 17.53
N THR A 88 36.20 -12.92 17.27
CA THR A 88 37.52 -13.41 16.83
C THR A 88 37.79 -12.99 15.38
N ALA A 89 39.06 -12.94 14.98
CA ALA A 89 39.43 -12.56 13.62
C ALA A 89 38.88 -13.53 12.56
N SER A 90 38.80 -14.83 12.88
CA SER A 90 38.24 -15.87 12.02
C SER A 90 36.73 -15.71 11.83
N GLU A 91 35.99 -15.45 12.91
CA GLU A 91 34.55 -15.15 12.86
C GLU A 91 34.26 -13.90 12.01
N ALA A 92 35.05 -12.84 12.21
CA ALA A 92 34.90 -11.60 11.45
C ALA A 92 35.19 -11.80 9.96
N LYS A 93 36.23 -12.58 9.62
CA LYS A 93 36.53 -12.96 8.23
C LYS A 93 35.37 -13.76 7.62
N ARG A 94 34.85 -14.75 8.35
CA ARG A 94 33.75 -15.60 7.88
C ARG A 94 32.47 -14.81 7.65
N LEU A 95 32.14 -13.87 8.54
CA LEU A 95 31.00 -12.96 8.36
C LEU A 95 31.12 -12.11 7.09
N ARG A 96 32.32 -11.60 6.76
CA ARG A 96 32.56 -10.81 5.54
C ARG A 96 32.38 -11.63 4.27
N GLU A 97 32.82 -12.89 4.28
CA GLU A 97 32.66 -13.81 3.14
C GLU A 97 31.19 -14.20 2.91
N LEU A 98 30.48 -14.52 3.99
CA LEU A 98 29.09 -15.00 3.92
C LEU A 98 28.09 -13.88 3.60
N ALA A 99 28.32 -12.65 4.10
CA ALA A 99 27.38 -11.54 3.95
C ALA A 99 26.94 -11.27 2.49
N PRO A 100 27.84 -11.10 1.48
CA PRO A 100 27.42 -10.85 0.11
C PRO A 100 26.65 -12.03 -0.50
N LEU A 101 27.06 -13.28 -0.21
CA LEU A 101 26.34 -14.48 -0.69
C LEU A 101 24.93 -14.55 -0.10
N ALA A 102 24.79 -14.28 1.20
CA ALA A 102 23.51 -14.30 1.90
C ALA A 102 22.53 -13.22 1.43
N THR A 103 23.01 -12.14 0.78
CA THR A 103 22.15 -11.11 0.18
C THR A 103 21.63 -11.49 -1.21
N LYS A 104 22.30 -12.40 -1.93
CA LYS A 104 21.87 -12.85 -3.26
C LYS A 104 20.63 -13.76 -3.21
N VAL A 105 20.31 -14.34 -2.05
CA VAL A 105 19.15 -15.22 -1.88
C VAL A 105 17.84 -14.46 -2.10
N ARG A 106 17.21 -14.74 -3.23
CA ARG A 106 15.84 -14.32 -3.58
C ARG A 106 14.85 -15.44 -3.30
N GLY A 107 13.57 -15.11 -3.34
CA GLY A 107 12.51 -16.10 -3.10
C GLY A 107 12.44 -17.25 -4.12
N VAL A 108 13.05 -17.06 -5.29
CA VAL A 108 13.13 -18.04 -6.39
C VAL A 108 14.44 -18.82 -6.43
N THR A 109 15.34 -18.57 -5.49
CA THR A 109 16.65 -19.25 -5.44
C THR A 109 16.42 -20.74 -5.18
N ALA A 110 17.05 -21.59 -6.01
CA ALA A 110 16.96 -23.04 -5.90
C ALA A 110 17.43 -23.52 -4.51
N GLU A 111 16.94 -24.69 -4.10
CA GLU A 111 17.22 -25.23 -2.77
C GLU A 111 18.69 -25.60 -2.56
N HIS A 112 19.35 -26.11 -3.61
CA HIS A 112 20.76 -26.51 -3.58
C HIS A 112 21.73 -25.38 -4.00
N ASP A 113 21.23 -24.16 -4.18
CA ASP A 113 22.08 -23.03 -4.54
C ASP A 113 23.06 -22.69 -3.39
N PRO A 114 24.36 -22.52 -3.66
CA PRO A 114 25.36 -22.22 -2.62
C PRO A 114 25.05 -20.94 -1.84
N ALA A 115 24.33 -19.97 -2.43
CA ALA A 115 23.91 -18.76 -1.73
C ALA A 115 22.91 -19.07 -0.60
N ARG A 116 22.06 -20.09 -0.76
CA ARG A 116 21.11 -20.52 0.28
C ARG A 116 21.86 -21.14 1.46
N THR A 117 22.81 -22.03 1.20
CA THR A 117 23.69 -22.61 2.24
C THR A 117 24.45 -21.52 2.99
N ALA A 118 25.09 -20.60 2.27
CA ALA A 118 25.79 -19.46 2.88
C ALA A 118 24.85 -18.56 3.70
N SER A 119 23.60 -18.36 3.25
CA SER A 119 22.62 -17.59 4.02
C SER A 119 22.18 -18.26 5.32
N VAL A 120 22.12 -19.59 5.36
CA VAL A 120 21.80 -20.34 6.59
C VAL A 120 22.95 -20.20 7.58
N GLU A 121 24.17 -20.49 7.13
CA GLU A 121 25.38 -20.36 7.95
C GLU A 121 25.56 -18.94 8.50
N TYR A 122 25.37 -17.93 7.65
CA TYR A 122 25.43 -16.53 8.04
C TYR A 122 24.44 -16.20 9.18
N SER A 123 23.20 -16.68 9.06
CA SER A 123 22.17 -16.43 10.07
C SER A 123 22.48 -17.11 11.40
N VAL A 124 23.07 -18.32 11.38
CA VAL A 124 23.50 -19.04 12.59
C VAL A 124 24.64 -18.29 13.29
N LEU A 125 25.68 -17.90 12.54
CA LEU A 125 26.83 -17.18 13.10
C LEU A 125 26.42 -15.82 13.72
N LEU A 126 25.53 -15.07 13.05
CA LEU A 126 24.98 -13.84 13.62
C LEU A 126 24.23 -14.10 14.95
N ALA A 127 23.50 -15.20 15.03
CA ALA A 127 22.72 -15.55 16.22
C ALA A 127 23.60 -15.92 17.41
N GLU A 128 24.66 -16.68 17.18
CA GLU A 128 25.65 -17.06 18.20
C GLU A 128 26.37 -15.84 18.76
N LEU A 129 26.85 -14.95 17.90
CA LEU A 129 27.50 -13.70 18.32
C LEU A 129 26.53 -12.78 19.07
N TRP A 130 25.28 -12.69 18.62
CA TRP A 130 24.24 -11.94 19.34
C TRP A 130 23.98 -12.52 20.74
N LYS A 131 23.86 -13.85 20.87
CA LYS A 131 23.70 -14.53 22.17
C LYS A 131 24.88 -14.30 23.10
N ARG A 132 26.10 -14.20 22.56
CA ARG A 132 27.30 -13.84 23.33
C ARG A 132 27.27 -12.40 23.85
N GLY A 133 26.40 -11.53 23.34
CA GLY A 133 26.29 -10.13 23.75
C GLY A 133 26.95 -9.14 22.79
N VAL A 134 27.35 -9.60 21.60
CA VAL A 134 27.90 -8.72 20.56
C VAL A 134 26.81 -7.78 20.07
N SER A 135 27.11 -6.47 20.05
CA SER A 135 26.12 -5.47 19.64
C SER A 135 25.81 -5.55 18.13
N ARG A 136 24.59 -5.22 17.74
CA ARG A 136 24.18 -5.12 16.32
C ARG A 136 25.01 -4.11 15.54
N GLN A 137 25.49 -3.05 16.19
CA GLN A 137 26.36 -2.05 15.57
C GLN A 137 27.73 -2.63 15.22
N GLU A 138 28.26 -3.53 16.06
CA GLU A 138 29.51 -4.23 15.80
C GLU A 138 29.37 -5.19 14.61
N LEU A 139 28.31 -6.01 14.63
CA LEU A 139 27.99 -6.92 13.53
C LEU A 139 27.79 -6.14 12.20
N ALA A 140 27.15 -4.97 12.26
CA ALA A 140 26.97 -4.07 11.11
C ALA A 140 28.30 -3.57 10.55
N ARG A 141 29.21 -3.16 11.42
CA ARG A 141 30.55 -2.66 11.01
C ARG A 141 31.35 -3.74 10.30
N ILE A 142 31.28 -4.99 10.77
CA ILE A 142 32.02 -6.11 10.16
C ILE A 142 31.41 -6.53 8.84
N THR A 143 30.08 -6.65 8.77
CA THR A 143 29.37 -7.19 7.60
C THR A 143 29.09 -6.16 6.51
N GLY A 144 29.24 -4.86 6.83
CA GLY A 144 28.84 -3.75 5.95
C GLY A 144 27.32 -3.58 5.80
N GLN A 145 26.51 -4.32 6.58
CA GLN A 145 25.06 -4.25 6.52
C GLN A 145 24.51 -3.25 7.54
N ALA A 146 23.40 -2.58 7.22
CA ALA A 146 22.71 -1.72 8.17
C ALA A 146 22.25 -2.52 9.42
N PRO A 147 22.33 -1.95 10.65
CA PRO A 147 21.88 -2.63 11.88
C PRO A 147 20.43 -3.12 11.82
N ALA A 148 19.56 -2.39 11.11
CA ALA A 148 18.17 -2.79 10.86
C ALA A 148 18.07 -4.08 10.04
N THR A 149 18.96 -4.28 9.06
CA THR A 149 19.03 -5.51 8.24
C THR A 149 19.41 -6.72 9.08
N ILE A 150 20.40 -6.57 9.97
CA ILE A 150 20.82 -7.63 10.89
C ILE A 150 19.69 -7.97 11.86
N ARG A 151 19.03 -6.96 12.44
CA ARG A 151 17.85 -7.16 13.28
C ARG A 151 16.76 -7.93 12.53
N ALA A 152 16.38 -7.49 11.35
CA ALA A 152 15.35 -8.14 10.55
C ALA A 152 15.73 -9.59 10.20
N ARG A 153 17.01 -9.89 9.97
CA ARG A 153 17.48 -11.25 9.74
C ARG A 153 17.37 -12.11 11.02
N LEU A 154 17.90 -11.65 12.15
CA LEU A 154 17.77 -12.36 13.44
C LEU A 154 16.30 -12.61 13.81
N ALA A 155 15.43 -11.63 13.56
CA ALA A 155 13.98 -11.77 13.74
C ALA A 155 13.37 -12.80 12.78
N ARG A 156 13.80 -12.82 11.50
CA ARG A 156 13.40 -13.83 10.49
C ARG A 156 13.71 -15.26 10.90
N HIS A 157 14.82 -15.47 11.59
CA HIS A 157 15.23 -16.79 12.07
C HIS A 157 14.85 -17.08 13.53
N GLY A 158 14.09 -16.20 14.19
CA GLY A 158 13.56 -16.44 15.53
C GLY A 158 14.55 -16.22 16.69
N HIS A 159 15.66 -15.54 16.46
CA HIS A 159 16.69 -15.30 17.49
C HIS A 159 16.43 -14.06 18.35
N ILE A 160 15.51 -13.20 17.94
CA ILE A 160 15.06 -12.06 18.73
C ILE A 160 13.54 -12.00 18.74
N ASN A 161 12.99 -11.66 19.90
CA ASN A 161 11.56 -11.39 20.03
C ASN A 161 11.19 -10.23 19.12
N ARG A 162 10.27 -10.51 18.22
CA ARG A 162 9.68 -9.50 17.37
C ARG A 162 8.72 -8.69 18.22
N GLY A 163 8.89 -7.37 18.25
CA GLY A 163 7.76 -6.53 18.63
C GLY A 163 6.56 -6.89 17.75
N ALA A 164 5.34 -6.70 18.26
CA ALA A 164 4.09 -7.18 17.67
C ALA A 164 3.86 -6.83 16.17
N SER A 165 4.64 -5.93 15.57
CA SER A 165 4.51 -5.47 14.20
C SER A 165 5.24 -6.29 13.13
N GLU A 166 6.24 -7.12 13.47
CA GLU A 166 7.02 -7.85 12.45
C GLU A 166 6.52 -9.28 12.25
N ARG A 167 5.66 -9.54 11.25
CA ARG A 167 5.09 -10.87 10.98
C ARG A 167 6.16 -11.94 10.68
N PRO A 168 6.19 -13.09 11.39
CA PRO A 168 7.17 -14.16 11.18
C PRO A 168 7.36 -14.50 9.69
N TYR A 169 8.60 -14.77 9.29
CA TYR A 169 8.88 -15.43 8.00
C TYR A 169 8.51 -16.91 8.16
N LYS A 170 7.24 -17.19 8.52
CA LYS A 170 6.64 -18.49 8.23
C LYS A 170 6.70 -18.63 6.72
N GLY A 171 7.18 -19.77 6.23
CA GLY A 171 7.44 -20.06 4.83
C GLY A 171 6.24 -19.82 3.93
N LYS A 172 5.96 -18.55 3.62
CA LYS A 172 4.99 -18.14 2.63
C LYS A 172 5.31 -18.80 1.30
N GLN A 173 6.54 -19.25 1.06
CA GLN A 173 6.90 -20.03 -0.13
C GLN A 173 6.21 -21.38 -0.21
N ALA A 174 6.13 -22.16 0.88
CA ALA A 174 5.37 -23.42 0.89
C ALA A 174 3.87 -23.13 0.75
N GLU A 175 3.38 -22.06 1.38
CA GLU A 175 1.99 -21.61 1.21
C GLU A 175 1.73 -21.08 -0.22
N PHE A 176 2.70 -20.41 -0.86
CA PHE A 176 2.62 -19.92 -2.24
C PHE A 176 2.74 -21.05 -3.26
N ALA A 177 3.53 -22.08 -2.97
CA ALA A 177 3.59 -23.32 -3.75
C ALA A 177 2.26 -24.06 -3.67
N LYS A 178 1.66 -24.21 -2.47
CA LYS A 178 0.29 -24.71 -2.34
C LYS A 178 -0.75 -23.80 -3.03
N ARG A 179 -0.58 -22.47 -3.04
CA ARG A 179 -1.38 -21.54 -3.85
C ARG A 179 -1.13 -21.65 -5.38
N ARG A 180 -0.16 -22.44 -5.83
CA ARG A 180 -0.02 -22.81 -7.25
C ARG A 180 -0.85 -24.02 -7.62
N GLU A 181 -1.15 -24.89 -6.66
CA GLU A 181 -2.01 -26.07 -6.84
C GLU A 181 -3.48 -25.72 -6.62
N TYR A 182 -3.77 -24.75 -5.75
CA TYR A 182 -5.13 -24.29 -5.48
C TYR A 182 -5.31 -22.81 -5.79
N CYS A 183 -6.46 -22.44 -6.36
CA CYS A 183 -6.82 -21.04 -6.56
C CYS A 183 -7.07 -20.33 -5.22
N LYS A 184 -7.23 -19.00 -5.25
CA LYS A 184 -7.48 -18.18 -4.04
C LYS A 184 -8.74 -18.54 -3.24
N PHE A 185 -9.63 -19.36 -3.82
CA PHE A 185 -10.85 -19.86 -3.17
C PHE A 185 -10.76 -21.35 -2.80
N GLY A 186 -9.58 -21.96 -2.91
CA GLY A 186 -9.37 -23.36 -2.54
C GLY A 186 -9.71 -24.39 -3.61
N HIS A 187 -10.17 -24.02 -4.81
CA HIS A 187 -10.35 -24.99 -5.89
C HIS A 187 -9.00 -25.43 -6.47
N GLU A 188 -8.84 -26.72 -6.68
CA GLU A 188 -7.66 -27.31 -7.29
C GLU A 188 -7.52 -26.94 -8.79
N PHE A 189 -6.30 -26.66 -9.22
CA PHE A 189 -5.93 -26.39 -10.60
C PHE A 189 -5.61 -27.68 -11.35
N THR A 190 -6.65 -28.44 -11.73
CA THR A 190 -6.53 -29.55 -12.68
C THR A 190 -6.56 -29.03 -14.13
N PRO A 191 -6.09 -29.77 -15.14
CA PRO A 191 -6.22 -29.38 -16.55
C PRO A 191 -7.67 -29.04 -16.95
N GLU A 192 -8.65 -29.74 -16.38
CA GLU A 192 -10.08 -29.55 -16.62
C GLU A 192 -10.60 -28.29 -15.94
N ASN A 193 -10.10 -27.93 -14.76
CA ASN A 193 -10.54 -26.77 -13.98
C ASN A 193 -9.67 -25.52 -14.19
N THR A 194 -8.70 -25.56 -15.11
CA THR A 194 -7.79 -24.45 -15.38
C THR A 194 -8.07 -23.82 -16.73
N TYR A 195 -8.13 -22.49 -16.76
CA TYR A 195 -8.08 -21.67 -17.97
C TYR A 195 -6.73 -20.94 -18.00
N GLU A 196 -5.93 -21.22 -19.01
CA GLU A 196 -4.66 -20.54 -19.24
C GLU A 196 -4.81 -19.48 -20.32
N TYR A 197 -4.32 -18.28 -20.07
CA TYR A 197 -4.33 -17.21 -21.06
C TYR A 197 -3.03 -16.42 -21.01
N ARG A 198 -2.59 -15.94 -22.18
CA ARG A 198 -1.42 -15.07 -22.31
C ARG A 198 -1.85 -13.63 -22.08
N ARG A 199 -1.12 -12.95 -21.19
CA ARG A 199 -1.27 -11.50 -20.97
C ARG A 199 -0.49 -10.71 -22.03
N PRO A 200 -0.78 -9.41 -22.21
CA PRO A 200 -0.03 -8.55 -23.13
C PRO A 200 1.48 -8.47 -22.84
N ASP A 201 1.89 -8.74 -21.60
CA ASP A 201 3.30 -8.82 -21.17
C ASP A 201 3.99 -10.16 -21.51
N GLY A 202 3.31 -11.06 -22.24
CA GLY A 202 3.80 -12.38 -22.63
C GLY A 202 3.72 -13.44 -21.53
N ARG A 203 3.34 -13.10 -20.30
CA ARG A 203 3.25 -14.07 -19.20
C ARG A 203 1.98 -14.92 -19.32
N VAL A 204 2.10 -16.22 -19.03
CA VAL A 204 0.95 -17.13 -18.93
C VAL A 204 0.31 -16.96 -17.55
N ALA A 205 -0.96 -16.60 -17.53
CA ALA A 205 -1.76 -16.51 -16.33
C ALA A 205 -2.78 -17.64 -16.31
N ARG A 206 -3.06 -18.16 -15.11
CA ARG A 206 -4.06 -19.21 -14.87
C ARG A 206 -5.27 -18.64 -14.13
N THR A 207 -6.46 -19.12 -14.43
CA THR A 207 -7.69 -18.81 -13.71
C THR A 207 -8.52 -20.08 -13.57
N CYS A 208 -9.05 -20.33 -12.37
CA CYS A 208 -9.89 -21.49 -12.12
C CYS A 208 -11.24 -21.31 -12.82
N ARG A 209 -11.70 -22.33 -13.55
CA ARG A 209 -12.96 -22.31 -14.31
C ARG A 209 -14.17 -22.12 -13.41
N ALA A 210 -14.21 -22.75 -12.23
CA ALA A 210 -15.28 -22.53 -11.25
C ALA A 210 -15.38 -21.06 -10.81
N CYS A 211 -14.23 -20.42 -10.56
CA CYS A 211 -14.18 -18.99 -10.21
C CYS A 211 -14.59 -18.10 -11.37
N HIS A 212 -14.18 -18.44 -12.60
CA HIS A 212 -14.56 -17.72 -13.81
C HIS A 212 -16.08 -17.81 -14.03
N ALA A 213 -16.68 -19.00 -13.94
CA ALA A 213 -18.11 -19.22 -14.05
C ALA A 213 -18.91 -18.46 -12.98
N ARG A 214 -18.41 -18.41 -11.73
CA ARG A 214 -19.03 -17.59 -10.67
C ARG A 214 -19.03 -16.10 -11.03
N ARG A 215 -17.90 -15.56 -11.48
CA ARG A 215 -17.79 -14.15 -11.89
C ARG A 215 -18.69 -13.82 -13.09
N GLN A 216 -18.82 -14.74 -14.05
CA GLN A 216 -19.75 -14.57 -15.19
C GLN A 216 -21.21 -14.53 -14.73
N ARG A 217 -21.60 -15.37 -13.77
CA ARG A 217 -22.95 -15.33 -13.16
C ARG A 217 -23.20 -14.02 -12.40
N GLU A 218 -22.24 -13.60 -11.58
CA GLU A 218 -22.30 -12.31 -10.85
C GLU A 218 -22.43 -11.13 -11.83
N HIS A 219 -21.64 -11.13 -12.91
CA HIS A 219 -21.72 -10.11 -13.95
C HIS A 219 -23.07 -10.11 -14.67
N ALA A 220 -23.58 -11.28 -15.08
CA ALA A 220 -24.90 -11.40 -15.69
C ALA A 220 -26.01 -10.90 -14.76
N HIS A 221 -25.91 -11.17 -13.47
CA HIS A 221 -26.85 -10.66 -12.46
C HIS A 221 -26.76 -9.14 -12.33
N SER A 222 -25.55 -8.58 -12.26
CA SER A 222 -25.32 -7.13 -12.20
C SER A 222 -25.86 -6.40 -13.44
N VAL A 223 -25.64 -6.93 -14.64
CA VAL A 223 -26.17 -6.37 -15.89
C VAL A 223 -27.71 -6.39 -15.88
N ARG A 224 -28.33 -7.48 -15.41
CA ARG A 224 -29.80 -7.56 -15.26
C ARG A 224 -30.34 -6.53 -14.27
N ALA A 225 -29.68 -6.36 -13.13
CA ALA A 225 -30.08 -5.38 -12.12
C ALA A 225 -29.98 -3.94 -12.65
N THR A 226 -28.89 -3.62 -13.35
CA THR A 226 -28.62 -2.24 -13.81
C THR A 226 -29.50 -1.85 -15.00
N THR A 227 -29.80 -2.78 -15.91
CA THR A 227 -30.55 -2.48 -17.14
C THR A 227 -32.07 -2.54 -16.98
N GLY A 228 -32.58 -3.03 -15.83
CA GLY A 228 -34.02 -3.16 -15.55
C GLY A 228 -34.80 -4.07 -16.50
N ARG A 229 -34.18 -4.60 -17.56
CA ARG A 229 -34.83 -5.47 -18.55
C ARG A 229 -34.84 -6.90 -18.05
N ARG A 230 -35.89 -7.24 -17.29
CA ARG A 230 -36.54 -8.55 -17.42
C ARG A 230 -37.23 -8.58 -18.79
N THR A 231 -36.50 -8.77 -19.88
CA THR A 231 -37.17 -9.25 -21.10
C THR A 231 -36.91 -10.75 -21.17
N PRO A 232 -37.81 -11.61 -20.66
CA PRO A 232 -37.94 -12.92 -21.28
C PRO A 232 -38.08 -12.64 -22.76
N ARG A 233 -37.12 -13.15 -23.55
CA ARG A 233 -37.19 -13.09 -25.00
C ARG A 233 -38.52 -13.77 -25.35
N PRO A 234 -39.54 -13.06 -25.85
CA PRO A 234 -40.84 -13.68 -26.10
C PRO A 234 -40.61 -14.78 -27.13
N ALA A 235 -40.75 -16.03 -26.69
CA ALA A 235 -40.79 -17.17 -27.58
C ALA A 235 -42.01 -16.97 -28.48
N GLY A 236 -41.79 -16.63 -29.76
CA GLY A 236 -42.86 -16.65 -30.75
C GLY A 236 -43.30 -15.32 -31.39
N ARG A 237 -42.57 -14.20 -31.26
CA ARG A 237 -42.85 -13.01 -32.10
C ARG A 237 -41.85 -12.88 -33.24
N THR A 238 -42.17 -13.46 -34.40
CA THR A 238 -41.70 -13.09 -35.74
C THR A 238 -42.27 -11.74 -36.19
N ALA A 239 -42.51 -10.81 -35.26
CA ALA A 239 -42.90 -9.45 -35.60
C ALA A 239 -41.69 -8.80 -36.28
N GLN A 240 -41.72 -8.72 -37.60
CA GLN A 240 -40.74 -7.93 -38.35
C GLN A 240 -40.69 -6.55 -37.69
N PRO A 241 -39.50 -6.09 -37.26
CA PRO A 241 -39.39 -4.82 -36.57
C PRO A 241 -40.02 -3.75 -37.46
N ALA A 242 -41.01 -3.04 -36.92
CA ALA A 242 -41.69 -1.96 -37.61
C ALA A 242 -40.62 -1.10 -38.29
N ARG A 243 -40.70 -1.01 -39.62
CA ARG A 243 -39.65 -0.39 -40.45
C ARG A 243 -39.38 1.00 -39.88
N GLN A 244 -38.17 1.23 -39.38
CA GLN A 244 -37.77 2.53 -38.86
C GLN A 244 -38.03 3.59 -39.93
N THR A 245 -38.85 4.58 -39.59
CA THR A 245 -39.20 5.71 -40.47
C THR A 245 -38.14 6.80 -40.45
N VAL A 246 -37.21 6.73 -39.50
CA VAL A 246 -36.13 7.69 -39.27
C VAL A 246 -34.83 6.94 -39.00
N CYS A 247 -33.74 7.34 -39.65
CA CYS A 247 -32.43 6.73 -39.43
C CYS A 247 -31.80 7.21 -38.11
N LYS A 248 -30.68 6.60 -37.68
CA LYS A 248 -29.96 6.98 -36.45
C LYS A 248 -29.50 8.44 -36.37
N ARG A 249 -29.47 9.17 -37.50
CA ARG A 249 -29.11 10.60 -37.57
C ARG A 249 -30.31 11.53 -37.77
N GLY A 250 -31.54 11.02 -37.65
CA GLY A 250 -32.74 11.85 -37.78
C GLY A 250 -33.28 12.01 -39.21
N HIS A 251 -32.61 11.50 -40.25
CA HIS A 251 -33.15 11.59 -41.62
C HIS A 251 -34.33 10.64 -41.82
N ARG A 252 -35.39 11.15 -42.48
CA ARG A 252 -36.56 10.35 -42.86
C ARG A 252 -36.16 9.27 -43.88
N MET A 253 -36.54 8.03 -43.60
CA MET A 253 -36.27 6.87 -44.45
C MET A 253 -37.42 6.66 -45.44
N THR A 254 -37.40 7.41 -46.54
CA THR A 254 -38.27 7.17 -47.71
C THR A 254 -37.61 6.15 -48.65
N PRO A 255 -38.34 5.55 -49.61
CA PRO A 255 -37.75 4.68 -50.63
C PRO A 255 -36.58 5.34 -51.39
N GLU A 256 -36.65 6.65 -51.63
CA GLU A 256 -35.63 7.42 -52.35
C GLU A 256 -34.39 7.65 -51.49
N ASN A 257 -34.55 7.91 -50.19
CA ASN A 257 -33.44 8.14 -49.25
C ASN A 257 -32.92 6.84 -48.58
N THR A 258 -33.46 5.68 -48.96
CA THR A 258 -33.02 4.39 -48.45
C THR A 258 -32.30 3.60 -49.55
N TYR A 259 -31.23 2.93 -49.17
CA TYR A 259 -30.61 1.90 -50.01
C TYR A 259 -30.47 0.62 -49.19
N GLU A 260 -30.85 -0.49 -49.79
CA GLU A 260 -30.82 -1.83 -49.23
C GLU A 260 -29.63 -2.60 -49.79
N TYR A 261 -28.88 -3.26 -48.91
CA TYR A 261 -27.75 -4.10 -49.29
C TYR A 261 -27.72 -5.38 -48.47
N THR A 262 -27.28 -6.46 -49.11
CA THR A 262 -27.12 -7.76 -48.46
C THR A 262 -25.75 -7.86 -47.80
N GLN A 263 -25.72 -8.14 -46.50
CA GLN A 263 -24.47 -8.37 -45.77
C GLN A 263 -23.90 -9.75 -46.10
N LYS A 264 -22.62 -9.98 -45.79
CA LYS A 264 -21.98 -11.32 -45.92
C LYS A 264 -22.72 -12.44 -45.16
N SER A 265 -23.52 -12.08 -44.15
CA SER A 265 -24.36 -12.99 -43.36
C SER A 265 -25.70 -13.35 -44.04
N GLY A 266 -25.96 -12.84 -45.25
CA GLY A 266 -27.23 -12.99 -45.96
C GLY A 266 -28.35 -12.05 -45.48
N LYS A 267 -28.13 -11.26 -44.42
CA LYS A 267 -29.13 -10.32 -43.89
C LYS A 267 -29.23 -9.06 -44.74
N ILE A 268 -30.44 -8.66 -45.09
CA ILE A 268 -30.72 -7.38 -45.77
C ILE A 268 -30.63 -6.25 -44.74
N ALA A 269 -29.73 -5.30 -44.99
CA ALA A 269 -29.55 -4.11 -44.17
C ALA A 269 -29.97 -2.86 -44.95
N ARG A 270 -30.63 -1.93 -44.25
CA ARG A 270 -31.03 -0.62 -44.78
C ARG A 270 -30.05 0.44 -44.33
N THR A 271 -29.62 1.32 -45.23
CA THR A 271 -28.84 2.51 -44.89
C THR A 271 -29.45 3.75 -45.52
N CYS A 272 -29.37 4.87 -44.81
CA CYS A 272 -29.81 6.15 -45.32
C CYS A 272 -28.75 6.68 -46.32
N ARG A 273 -29.18 7.07 -47.52
CA ARG A 273 -28.30 7.57 -48.58
C ARG A 273 -27.56 8.85 -48.14
N GLN A 274 -28.25 9.78 -47.50
CA GLN A 274 -27.60 10.98 -46.92
C GLN A 274 -26.50 10.62 -45.93
N CYS A 275 -26.72 9.64 -45.05
CA CYS A 275 -25.69 9.16 -44.12
C CYS A 275 -24.51 8.49 -44.84
N LYS A 276 -24.74 7.86 -46.00
CA LYS A 276 -23.67 7.30 -46.85
C LYS A 276 -22.83 8.43 -47.44
N VAL A 277 -23.45 9.45 -48.03
CA VAL A 277 -22.76 10.64 -48.58
C VAL A 277 -21.93 11.33 -47.51
N LEU A 278 -22.49 11.57 -46.32
CA LEU A 278 -21.74 12.18 -45.21
C LEU A 278 -20.53 11.34 -44.76
N ARG A 279 -20.64 10.01 -44.74
CA ARG A 279 -19.52 9.13 -44.42
C ARG A 279 -18.46 9.12 -45.51
N GLN A 280 -18.88 9.18 -46.78
CA GLN A 280 -17.99 9.23 -47.93
C GLN A 280 -17.17 10.53 -47.91
N ARG A 281 -17.82 11.69 -47.74
CA ARG A 281 -17.14 12.99 -47.59
C ARG A 281 -16.15 13.00 -46.42
N ALA A 282 -16.55 12.45 -45.28
CA ALA A 282 -15.66 12.36 -44.11
C ALA A 282 -14.51 11.35 -44.30
N TYR A 283 -14.61 10.41 -45.24
CA TYR A 283 -13.53 9.52 -45.63
C TYR A 283 -12.58 10.23 -46.59
N GLU A 284 -13.11 10.84 -47.64
CA GLU A 284 -12.37 11.65 -48.62
C GLU A 284 -11.54 12.75 -47.94
N GLN A 285 -12.15 13.51 -47.03
CA GLN A 285 -11.47 14.55 -46.25
C GLN A 285 -10.33 13.99 -45.39
N ARG A 286 -10.49 12.78 -44.82
CA ARG A 286 -9.44 12.13 -44.00
C ARG A 286 -8.29 11.57 -44.83
N HIS A 287 -8.54 11.25 -46.10
CA HIS A 287 -7.57 10.59 -46.98
C HIS A 287 -7.07 11.49 -48.12
N GLY A 288 -7.51 12.75 -48.18
CA GLY A 288 -7.12 13.69 -49.23
C GLY A 288 -7.58 13.28 -50.63
N ILE A 289 -8.64 12.49 -50.74
CA ILE A 289 -9.16 12.01 -52.03
C ILE A 289 -10.22 13.00 -52.51
N THR A 290 -9.94 13.75 -53.56
CA THR A 290 -10.95 14.59 -54.24
C THR A 290 -11.66 13.77 -55.30
N SER A 291 -12.82 13.22 -54.94
CA SER A 291 -13.72 12.60 -55.91
C SER A 291 -14.37 13.69 -56.77
N HIS A 292 -13.83 13.95 -57.97
CA HIS A 292 -14.51 14.77 -58.96
C HIS A 292 -15.70 13.97 -59.49
N HIS A 293 -16.89 14.32 -59.00
CA HIS A 293 -18.17 13.78 -59.45
C HIS A 293 -18.84 14.77 -60.40
#